data_AF-A0A963I7C5-F1
#
_entry.id   AF-A0A963I7C5-F1
#
_cell.length_a   1.000
_cell.length_b   1.000
_cell.length_c   1.000
_cell.angle_alpha   90.00
_cell.angle_beta   90.00
_cell.angle_gamma   90.00
#
_symmetry.space_group_name_H-M   'P 1'
#
loop_
_entity.id
_entity.type
_entity.pdbx_description
1 polymer ?
#
loop_
_entity_poly.entity_id
_entity_poly.type
_entity_poly.pdbx_seq_one_letter_code
_entity_poly.pdbx_strand_id
1 'polypeptide(L)'
;DRATDLAYFVDTDVPTQLVGDSMRLRQILVNLTANAVKFTENGEIVLNVTLDEPAAPADDDAVVLRFSLRDTGIGIPADRLNYIFDSFSQVDATTTRRFGGTGLGLAISRRLTETMGGRMWVESEPMRGSTFWFTLTLRRAAAPAIPARPATAPDADGHVVPARDGTTLPDVLSGRRALVIEAPSASRRMLVDNLSHWGMAVR
;
A
#
# COMPACT_ATOMS: atom_id res chain seq x y z
N ASP A 1 23.07 -9.65 10.43
CA ASP A 1 22.36 -8.77 9.48
C ASP A 1 21.04 -9.39 9.07
N ARG A 2 19.94 -8.73 9.41
CA ARG A 2 18.58 -9.08 8.96
C ARG A 2 18.24 -8.12 7.84
N ALA A 3 18.14 -8.63 6.62
CA ALA A 3 17.76 -7.84 5.45
C ALA A 3 16.31 -8.20 5.11
N THR A 4 15.39 -7.34 5.54
CA THR A 4 13.97 -7.43 5.17
C THR A 4 13.68 -6.26 4.24
N ASP A 5 13.34 -6.58 2.99
CA ASP A 5 13.00 -5.59 1.98
C ASP A 5 11.57 -5.10 2.19
N LEU A 6 11.36 -3.79 2.11
CA LEU A 6 10.04 -3.16 2.21
C LEU A 6 9.75 -2.41 0.92
N ALA A 7 8.65 -2.78 0.25
CA ALA A 7 8.18 -2.13 -0.95
C ALA A 7 6.70 -1.76 -0.84
N TYR A 8 6.27 -0.75 -1.60
CA TYR A 8 4.86 -0.44 -1.77
C TYR A 8 4.54 -0.10 -3.22
N PHE A 9 3.29 -0.34 -3.58
CA PHE A 9 2.73 -0.06 -4.90
C PHE A 9 1.31 0.48 -4.76
N VAL A 10 1.02 1.47 -5.58
CA VAL A 10 -0.31 2.04 -5.74
C VAL A 10 -0.61 1.99 -7.22
N ASP A 11 -1.71 1.35 -7.57
CA ASP A 11 -2.13 1.21 -8.96
C ASP A 11 -2.37 2.58 -9.60
N THR A 12 -2.10 2.68 -10.89
CA THR A 12 -2.24 3.93 -11.66
C THR A 12 -3.70 4.38 -11.70
N ASP A 13 -4.64 3.44 -11.60
CA ASP A 13 -6.07 3.73 -11.57
C ASP A 13 -6.55 4.27 -10.21
N VAL A 14 -5.73 4.19 -9.15
CA VAL A 14 -6.09 4.75 -7.84
C VAL A 14 -6.00 6.28 -7.90
N PRO A 15 -7.07 7.02 -7.55
CA PRO A 15 -7.05 8.48 -7.53
C PRO A 15 -5.95 9.03 -6.60
N THR A 16 -5.21 10.04 -7.09
CA THR A 16 -4.09 10.64 -6.35
C THR A 16 -4.53 11.47 -5.13
N GLN A 17 -5.78 11.93 -5.11
CA GLN A 17 -6.37 12.68 -4.01
C GLN A 17 -7.67 12.04 -3.55
N LEU A 18 -7.67 11.62 -2.29
CA LEU A 18 -8.79 10.97 -1.63
C LEU A 18 -9.07 11.66 -0.29
N VAL A 19 -10.34 11.76 0.04
CA VAL A 19 -10.84 12.30 1.30
C VAL A 19 -11.27 11.14 2.20
N GLY A 20 -10.72 11.12 3.41
CA GLY A 20 -11.01 10.13 4.44
C GLY A 20 -10.20 10.40 5.71
N ASP A 21 -10.24 9.46 6.66
CA ASP A 21 -9.49 9.56 7.91
C ASP A 21 -8.06 9.04 7.74
N SER A 22 -7.14 9.95 7.41
CA SER A 22 -5.72 9.64 7.18
C SER A 22 -4.99 9.15 8.44
N MET A 23 -5.44 9.56 9.63
CA MET A 23 -4.85 9.13 10.90
C MET A 23 -5.21 7.68 11.21
N ARG A 24 -6.46 7.28 10.98
CA ARG A 24 -6.88 5.88 11.11
C ARG A 24 -6.21 4.98 10.08
N LEU A 25 -6.13 5.41 8.81
CA LEU A 25 -5.42 4.66 7.78
C LEU A 25 -3.94 4.46 8.14
N ARG A 26 -3.26 5.53 8.59
CA ARG A 26 -1.88 5.43 9.07
C ARG A 26 -1.74 4.41 10.21
N GLN A 27 -2.66 4.42 11.18
CA GLN A 27 -2.63 3.47 12.28
C GLN A 27 -2.78 2.03 11.81
N ILE A 28 -3.72 1.77 10.89
CA ILE A 28 -3.91 0.44 10.28
C ILE A 28 -2.60 -0.02 9.63
N LEU A 29 -2.02 0.81 8.75
CA LEU A 29 -0.81 0.48 8.01
C LEU A 29 0.39 0.25 8.95
N VAL A 30 0.62 1.15 9.92
CA VAL A 30 1.71 1.00 10.90
C VAL A 30 1.58 -0.30 11.69
N ASN A 31 0.37 -0.65 12.13
CA ASN A 31 0.13 -1.88 12.88
C ASN A 31 0.44 -3.12 12.03
N LEU A 32 -0.05 -3.15 10.77
CA LEU A 32 0.17 -4.29 9.88
C LEU A 32 1.66 -4.42 9.50
N THR A 33 2.32 -3.31 9.13
CA THR A 33 3.75 -3.30 8.79
C THR A 33 4.62 -3.67 9.99
N ALA A 34 4.32 -3.19 11.19
CA ALA A 34 5.05 -3.57 12.39
C ALA A 34 4.93 -5.09 12.67
N ASN A 35 3.76 -5.68 12.45
CA ASN A 35 3.59 -7.12 12.54
C ASN A 35 4.40 -7.86 11.47
N ALA A 36 4.34 -7.42 10.21
CA ALA A 36 5.10 -8.04 9.12
C ALA A 36 6.62 -8.02 9.38
N VAL A 37 7.18 -6.87 9.81
CA VAL A 37 8.61 -6.73 10.16
C VAL A 37 8.98 -7.61 11.33
N LYS A 38 8.10 -7.71 12.34
CA LYS A 38 8.33 -8.53 13.53
C LYS A 38 8.40 -10.03 13.21
N PHE A 39 7.61 -10.51 12.25
CA PHE A 39 7.49 -11.94 11.92
C PHE A 39 8.25 -12.36 10.65
N THR A 40 8.93 -11.42 10.00
CA THR A 40 9.76 -11.65 8.80
C THR A 40 11.21 -11.27 9.11
N GLU A 41 12.00 -12.24 9.56
CA GLU A 41 13.41 -12.01 9.91
C GLU A 41 14.30 -11.73 8.70
N ASN A 42 14.03 -12.41 7.58
CA ASN A 42 14.65 -12.19 6.27
C ASN A 42 13.58 -12.43 5.21
N GLY A 43 13.57 -11.61 4.16
CA GLY A 43 12.61 -11.74 3.06
C GLY A 43 12.01 -10.40 2.65
N GLU A 44 10.77 -10.41 2.19
CA GLU A 44 10.12 -9.24 1.61
C GLU A 44 8.78 -8.93 2.30
N ILE A 45 8.47 -7.64 2.38
CA ILE A 45 7.19 -7.09 2.79
C ILE A 45 6.73 -6.14 1.68
N VAL A 46 5.54 -6.39 1.13
CA VAL A 46 5.01 -5.65 -0.01
C VAL A 46 3.61 -5.16 0.30
N LEU A 47 3.40 -3.83 0.24
CA LEU A 47 2.08 -3.21 0.30
C LEU A 47 1.56 -2.92 -1.12
N ASN A 48 0.39 -3.42 -1.49
CA ASN A 48 -0.29 -3.04 -2.73
C ASN A 48 -1.59 -2.30 -2.42
N VAL A 49 -1.92 -1.33 -3.27
CA VAL A 49 -3.18 -0.58 -3.23
C VAL A 49 -3.77 -0.58 -4.62
N THR A 50 -4.98 -1.11 -4.78
CA THR A 50 -5.70 -1.16 -6.05
C THR A 50 -7.13 -0.69 -5.89
N LEU A 51 -7.81 -0.37 -7.00
CA LEU A 51 -9.26 -0.24 -6.99
C LEU A 51 -9.90 -1.62 -6.80
N ASP A 52 -10.99 -1.67 -6.03
CA ASP A 52 -11.84 -2.85 -5.90
C ASP A 52 -13.00 -2.73 -6.91
N GLU A 53 -12.71 -3.00 -8.18
CA GLU A 53 -13.64 -2.87 -9.32
C GLU A 53 -15.02 -3.55 -9.17
N PRO A 54 -15.19 -4.72 -8.52
CA PRO A 54 -16.53 -5.31 -8.38
C PRO A 54 -17.44 -4.53 -7.43
N ALA A 55 -16.94 -3.55 -6.68
CA ALA A 55 -17.72 -2.72 -5.78
C ALA A 55 -17.98 -1.34 -6.43
N ALA A 56 -18.95 -1.26 -7.34
CA ALA A 56 -19.48 0.02 -7.78
C ALA A 56 -20.19 0.70 -6.59
N PRO A 57 -19.66 1.79 -6.03
CA PRO A 57 -20.32 2.45 -4.92
C PRO A 57 -21.57 3.17 -5.41
N ALA A 58 -22.53 3.37 -4.51
CA ALA A 58 -23.79 4.06 -4.82
C ALA A 58 -23.62 5.59 -5.03
N ASP A 59 -22.43 6.12 -4.77
CA ASP A 59 -22.05 7.53 -4.90
C ASP A 59 -20.95 7.63 -5.97
N ASP A 60 -21.14 8.46 -6.99
CA ASP A 60 -20.21 8.63 -8.12
C ASP A 60 -18.81 9.11 -7.68
N ASP A 61 -18.71 9.77 -6.52
CA ASP A 61 -17.43 10.22 -5.97
C ASP A 61 -16.77 9.19 -5.06
N ALA A 62 -17.47 8.15 -4.65
CA ALA A 62 -16.91 7.12 -3.80
C ALA A 62 -16.05 6.16 -4.64
N VAL A 63 -14.98 5.66 -4.03
CA VAL A 63 -14.14 4.59 -4.56
C VAL A 63 -13.85 3.59 -3.45
N VAL A 64 -13.88 2.31 -3.81
CA VAL A 64 -13.43 1.26 -2.90
C VAL A 64 -11.98 0.93 -3.24
N LEU A 65 -11.10 1.15 -2.28
CA LEU A 65 -9.71 0.72 -2.39
C LEU A 65 -9.54 -0.62 -1.71
N ARG A 66 -8.73 -1.50 -2.32
CA ARG A 66 -8.25 -2.74 -1.72
C ARG A 66 -6.75 -2.62 -1.45
N PHE A 67 -6.40 -2.84 -0.21
CA PHE A 67 -5.03 -2.87 0.29
C PHE A 67 -4.64 -4.32 0.55
N SER A 68 -3.40 -4.68 0.19
CA SER A 68 -2.80 -5.97 0.57
C SER A 68 -1.40 -5.75 1.11
N LEU A 69 -1.12 -6.25 2.32
CA LEU A 69 0.21 -6.29 2.89
C LEU A 69 0.66 -7.75 2.95
N ARG A 70 1.55 -8.13 2.02
CA ARG A 70 2.14 -9.47 1.92
C ARG A 70 3.51 -9.50 2.60
N ASP A 71 3.76 -10.51 3.40
CA ASP A 71 5.05 -10.84 3.98
C ASP A 71 5.47 -12.27 3.62
N THR A 72 6.77 -12.57 3.71
CA THR A 72 7.33 -13.93 3.54
C THR A 72 7.81 -14.52 4.87
N GLY A 73 7.20 -14.12 5.98
CA GLY A 73 7.59 -14.53 7.31
C GLY A 73 7.14 -15.94 7.69
N ILE A 74 7.07 -16.21 8.99
CA ILE A 74 6.74 -17.53 9.53
C ILE A 74 5.31 -18.02 9.21
N GLY A 75 4.44 -17.13 8.72
CA GLY A 75 3.03 -17.43 8.48
C GLY A 75 2.22 -17.74 9.74
N ILE A 76 0.94 -18.03 9.56
CA ILE A 76 -0.06 -18.24 10.61
C ILE A 76 -0.75 -19.59 10.37
N PRO A 77 -0.73 -20.50 11.36
CA PRO A 77 -1.49 -21.75 11.32
C PRO A 77 -3.01 -21.53 11.15
N ALA A 78 -3.67 -22.44 10.42
CA ALA A 78 -5.09 -22.32 10.07
C ALA A 78 -6.02 -22.27 11.29
N ASP A 79 -5.68 -22.99 12.36
CA ASP A 79 -6.40 -23.01 13.64
C ASP A 79 -6.35 -21.66 14.39
N ARG A 80 -5.42 -20.77 14.02
CA ARG A 80 -5.25 -19.44 14.62
C ARG A 80 -5.89 -18.31 13.83
N LEU A 81 -6.14 -18.49 12.53
CA LEU A 81 -6.63 -17.43 11.62
C LEU A 81 -7.92 -16.77 12.11
N ASN A 82 -8.82 -17.54 12.74
CA ASN A 82 -10.09 -17.02 13.23
C ASN A 82 -9.95 -16.10 14.46
N TYR A 83 -8.84 -16.22 15.20
CA TYR A 83 -8.66 -15.56 16.50
C TYR A 83 -7.59 -14.46 16.48
N ILE A 84 -6.86 -14.26 15.37
CA ILE A 84 -5.80 -13.25 15.30
C ILE A 84 -6.32 -11.81 15.38
N PHE A 85 -7.61 -11.62 15.08
CA PHE A 85 -8.28 -10.32 15.18
C PHE A 85 -9.01 -10.12 16.50
N ASP A 86 -9.06 -11.15 17.36
CA ASP A 86 -9.70 -11.04 18.66
C ASP A 86 -8.80 -10.25 19.62
N SER A 87 -9.39 -9.26 20.27
CA SER A 87 -8.73 -8.56 21.36
C SER A 87 -8.38 -9.55 22.46
N PHE A 88 -7.10 -9.64 22.82
CA PHE A 88 -6.59 -10.55 23.86
C PHE A 88 -6.78 -12.05 23.57
N SER A 89 -6.53 -12.53 22.34
CA SER A 89 -6.33 -13.97 22.13
C SER A 89 -5.07 -14.43 22.87
N GLN A 90 -5.25 -14.72 24.17
CA GLN A 90 -4.28 -15.16 25.16
C GLN A 90 -3.87 -16.63 24.94
N VAL A 91 -3.75 -17.07 23.69
CA VAL A 91 -3.30 -18.44 23.38
C VAL A 91 -1.77 -18.55 23.44
N ASP A 92 -1.05 -17.42 23.46
CA ASP A 92 0.41 -17.39 23.32
C ASP A 92 1.09 -16.52 24.39
N ALA A 93 0.94 -16.89 25.68
CA ALA A 93 1.74 -16.29 26.75
C ALA A 93 3.27 -16.51 26.55
N THR A 94 3.67 -17.49 25.75
CA THR A 94 5.06 -17.83 25.42
C THR A 94 5.64 -16.99 24.27
N THR A 95 4.84 -16.68 23.24
CA THR A 95 5.28 -15.95 22.04
C THR A 95 5.29 -14.43 22.25
N THR A 96 4.33 -13.91 23.03
CA THR A 96 4.25 -12.48 23.38
C THR A 96 5.44 -12.02 24.23
N ARG A 97 6.03 -12.91 25.04
CA ARG A 97 7.27 -12.62 25.79
C ARG A 97 8.52 -12.61 24.92
N ARG A 98 8.56 -13.37 23.83
CA ARG A 98 9.73 -13.47 22.94
C ARG A 98 9.81 -12.32 21.93
N PHE A 99 8.66 -11.72 21.57
CA PHE A 99 8.60 -10.68 20.53
C PHE A 99 7.78 -9.42 20.93
N GLY A 100 7.59 -9.17 22.24
CA GLY A 100 7.19 -7.88 22.84
C GLY A 100 6.10 -7.08 22.10
N GLY A 101 4.83 -7.48 22.18
CA GLY A 101 3.71 -6.68 21.68
C GLY A 101 2.45 -6.83 22.52
N THR A 102 1.52 -5.87 22.46
CA THR A 102 0.28 -5.88 23.24
C THR A 102 -0.77 -6.87 22.69
N GLY A 103 -0.55 -7.41 21.49
CA GLY A 103 -1.52 -8.27 20.79
C GLY A 103 -2.76 -7.52 20.28
N LEU A 104 -2.87 -6.22 20.53
CA LEU A 104 -4.04 -5.42 20.18
C LEU A 104 -3.99 -4.87 18.74
N GLY A 105 -2.83 -4.86 18.10
CA GLY A 105 -2.61 -4.18 16.82
C GLY A 105 -3.57 -4.65 15.72
N LEU A 106 -3.75 -5.97 15.54
CA LEU A 106 -4.65 -6.53 14.53
C LEU A 106 -6.13 -6.28 14.85
N ALA A 107 -6.52 -6.41 16.12
CA ALA A 107 -7.89 -6.12 16.57
C ALA A 107 -8.26 -4.64 16.35
N ILE A 108 -7.33 -3.73 16.67
CA ILE A 108 -7.49 -2.29 16.41
C ILE A 108 -7.60 -2.04 14.91
N SER A 109 -6.70 -2.63 14.12
CA SER A 109 -6.71 -2.45 12.66
C SER A 109 -8.04 -2.90 12.05
N ARG A 110 -8.56 -4.08 12.43
CA ARG A 110 -9.87 -4.57 11.97
C ARG A 110 -11.00 -3.61 12.35
N ARG A 111 -11.06 -3.18 13.62
CA ARG A 111 -12.09 -2.24 14.09
C ARG A 111 -12.04 -0.90 13.36
N LEU A 112 -10.85 -0.36 13.11
CA LEU A 112 -10.67 0.88 12.36
C LEU A 112 -11.15 0.73 10.92
N THR A 113 -10.78 -0.36 10.25
CA THR A 113 -11.25 -0.69 8.90
C THR A 113 -12.77 -0.79 8.85
N GLU A 114 -13.39 -1.53 9.77
CA GLU A 114 -14.85 -1.67 9.85
C GLU A 114 -15.55 -0.33 10.11
N THR A 115 -14.98 0.51 10.99
CA THR A 115 -15.50 1.87 11.26
C THR A 115 -15.41 2.78 10.04
N MET A 116 -14.44 2.52 9.14
CA MET A 116 -14.27 3.21 7.87
C MET A 116 -15.08 2.56 6.74
N GLY A 117 -16.05 1.69 7.05
CA GLY A 117 -16.94 1.06 6.07
C GLY A 117 -16.29 -0.05 5.25
N GLY A 118 -15.13 -0.54 5.67
CA GLY A 118 -14.37 -1.58 5.00
C GLY A 118 -14.49 -2.95 5.66
N ARG A 119 -13.71 -3.90 5.15
CA ARG A 119 -13.50 -5.23 5.74
C ARG A 119 -12.02 -5.57 5.78
N MET A 120 -11.59 -6.34 6.78
CA MET A 120 -10.22 -6.84 6.91
C MET A 120 -10.23 -8.36 7.03
N TRP A 121 -9.30 -9.03 6.33
CA TRP A 121 -9.11 -10.48 6.40
C TRP A 121 -7.64 -10.84 6.18
N VAL A 122 -7.31 -12.11 6.32
CA VAL A 122 -5.95 -12.62 6.13
C VAL A 122 -5.97 -13.93 5.35
N GLU A 123 -4.93 -14.14 4.56
CA GLU A 123 -4.58 -15.41 3.95
C GLU A 123 -3.15 -15.74 4.38
N SER A 124 -2.91 -16.92 4.94
CA SER A 124 -1.57 -17.26 5.41
C SER A 124 -1.35 -18.77 5.41
N GLU A 125 -0.10 -19.16 5.20
CA GLU A 125 0.34 -20.54 5.30
C GLU A 125 1.65 -20.58 6.10
N PRO A 126 1.80 -21.51 7.08
CA PRO A 126 3.02 -21.66 7.84
C PRO A 126 4.26 -21.76 6.95
N MET A 127 5.30 -21.02 7.31
CA MET A 127 6.59 -20.93 6.61
C MET A 127 6.52 -20.37 5.19
N ARG A 128 5.38 -19.85 4.74
CA ARG A 128 5.23 -19.16 3.45
C ARG A 128 4.85 -17.67 3.57
N GLY A 129 4.54 -17.23 4.79
CA GLY A 129 4.17 -15.85 5.11
C GLY A 129 2.67 -15.61 5.15
N SER A 130 2.29 -14.34 5.14
CA SER A 130 0.89 -13.91 5.28
C SER A 130 0.58 -12.79 4.30
N THR A 131 -0.67 -12.70 3.87
CA THR A 131 -1.21 -11.53 3.18
C THR A 131 -2.41 -11.02 3.96
N PHE A 132 -2.23 -9.83 4.55
CA PHE A 132 -3.31 -9.10 5.20
C PHE A 132 -4.00 -8.22 4.19
N TRP A 133 -5.29 -8.43 4.04
CA TRP A 133 -6.12 -7.69 3.10
C TRP A 133 -7.06 -6.78 3.86
N PHE A 134 -7.26 -5.57 3.36
CA PHE A 134 -8.39 -4.76 3.80
C PHE A 134 -8.92 -3.86 2.71
N THR A 135 -10.21 -3.53 2.77
CA THR A 135 -10.82 -2.54 1.89
C THR A 135 -11.16 -1.27 2.66
N LEU A 136 -11.22 -0.13 1.96
CA LEU A 136 -11.75 1.12 2.49
C LEU A 136 -12.58 1.81 1.41
N THR A 137 -13.73 2.35 1.82
CA THR A 137 -14.52 3.25 0.97
C THR A 137 -14.08 4.67 1.25
N LEU A 138 -13.51 5.34 0.25
CA LEU A 138 -13.03 6.71 0.30
C LEU A 138 -13.74 7.55 -0.74
N ARG A 139 -13.65 8.88 -0.63
CA ARG A 139 -14.19 9.78 -1.66
C ARG A 139 -13.05 10.39 -2.46
N ARG A 140 -13.25 10.55 -3.76
CA ARG A 140 -12.38 11.39 -4.59
C ARG A 140 -12.42 12.81 -4.04
N ALA A 141 -11.26 13.44 -3.92
CA ALA A 141 -11.25 14.87 -3.67
C ALA A 141 -11.85 15.56 -4.90
N ALA A 142 -12.80 16.47 -4.69
CA ALA A 142 -13.16 17.40 -5.75
C ALA A 142 -11.87 18.07 -6.21
N ALA A 143 -11.60 18.05 -7.52
CA ALA A 143 -10.43 18.72 -8.07
C ALA A 143 -10.41 20.15 -7.49
N PRO A 144 -9.32 20.59 -6.84
CA PRO A 144 -9.24 21.99 -6.48
C PRO A 144 -9.48 22.77 -7.77
N ALA A 145 -10.41 23.72 -7.74
CA ALA A 145 -10.43 24.77 -8.74
C ALA A 145 -9.14 25.56 -8.55
N ILE A 146 -8.03 25.03 -9.07
CA ILE A 146 -6.79 25.77 -9.18
C ILE A 146 -7.16 26.93 -10.09
N PRO A 147 -7.17 28.20 -9.63
CA PRO A 147 -7.23 29.30 -10.58
C PRO A 147 -6.05 29.07 -11.52
N ALA A 148 -6.32 28.79 -12.79
CA ALA A 148 -5.30 28.47 -13.77
C ALA A 148 -4.17 29.48 -13.62
N ARG A 149 -3.04 29.03 -13.07
CA ARG A 149 -1.84 29.87 -13.07
C ARG A 149 -1.55 30.09 -14.54
N PRO A 150 -1.53 31.34 -15.04
CA PRO A 150 -1.29 31.59 -16.45
C PRO A 150 -0.04 30.82 -16.87
N ALA A 151 -0.17 30.01 -17.91
CA ALA A 151 0.77 28.95 -18.31
C ALA A 151 2.16 29.44 -18.75
N THR A 152 2.45 30.73 -18.59
CA THR A 152 3.65 31.39 -19.10
C THR A 152 4.02 32.57 -18.20
N ALA A 153 4.61 32.30 -17.04
CA ALA A 153 5.43 33.30 -16.37
C ALA A 153 6.88 33.00 -16.75
N PRO A 154 7.55 33.83 -17.58
CA PRO A 154 8.96 33.65 -17.86
C PRO A 154 9.77 33.82 -16.58
N ASP A 155 10.87 33.08 -16.46
CA ASP A 155 11.87 33.37 -15.43
C ASP A 155 12.57 34.71 -15.72
N ALA A 156 13.48 35.11 -14.82
CA ALA A 156 14.22 36.37 -14.95
C ALA A 156 15.04 36.50 -16.26
N ASP A 157 15.28 35.38 -16.94
CA ASP A 157 16.06 35.28 -18.18
C ASP A 157 15.17 35.04 -19.43
N GLY A 158 13.84 35.03 -19.27
CA GLY A 158 12.89 34.91 -20.38
C GLY A 158 12.57 33.48 -20.81
N HIS A 159 13.00 32.46 -20.06
CA HIS A 159 12.71 31.06 -20.37
C HIS A 159 11.35 30.64 -19.79
N VAL A 160 10.53 30.01 -20.65
CA VAL A 160 9.24 29.44 -20.27
C VAL A 160 9.48 28.03 -19.72
N VAL A 161 9.40 27.89 -18.40
CA VAL A 161 9.45 26.57 -17.72
C VAL A 161 8.02 26.06 -17.54
N PRO A 162 7.63 24.90 -18.11
CA PRO A 162 6.29 24.36 -17.90
C PRO A 162 6.07 24.03 -16.42
N ALA A 163 4.90 24.40 -15.91
CA ALA A 163 4.47 24.06 -14.57
C ALA A 163 4.51 22.54 -14.37
N ARG A 164 5.31 22.09 -13.40
CA ARG A 164 5.35 20.68 -12.98
C ARG A 164 4.12 20.40 -12.11
N ASP A 165 3.05 19.90 -12.71
CA ASP A 165 2.01 19.21 -11.98
C ASP A 165 2.53 17.81 -11.67
N GLY A 166 2.67 17.46 -10.39
CA GLY A 166 3.26 16.21 -9.91
C GLY A 166 2.46 14.93 -10.22
N THR A 167 1.60 14.96 -11.23
CA THR A 167 0.62 13.92 -11.60
C THR A 167 0.87 13.31 -12.97
N THR A 168 1.81 13.83 -13.75
CA THR A 168 2.25 13.23 -15.01
C THR A 168 3.78 13.24 -15.05
N LEU A 169 4.39 12.06 -14.99
CA LEU A 169 5.74 11.92 -15.53
C LEU A 169 5.64 12.29 -17.02
N PRO A 170 6.54 13.13 -17.54
CA PRO A 170 6.39 13.65 -18.88
C PRO A 170 6.42 12.50 -19.91
N ASP A 171 5.68 12.65 -21.01
CA ASP A 171 5.74 11.83 -22.26
C ASP A 171 7.17 11.50 -22.72
N VAL A 172 8.14 12.23 -22.19
CA VAL A 172 9.59 12.07 -22.31
C VAL A 172 10.10 10.66 -21.98
N LEU A 173 9.41 9.87 -21.14
CA LEU A 173 9.87 8.51 -20.80
C LEU A 173 9.43 7.44 -21.79
N SER A 174 8.33 7.64 -22.53
CA SER A 174 7.85 6.67 -23.50
C SER A 174 8.89 6.40 -24.60
N GLY A 175 9.12 5.13 -24.92
CA GLY A 175 10.13 4.68 -25.89
C GLY A 175 11.58 4.70 -25.38
N ARG A 176 11.84 5.16 -24.14
CA ARG A 176 13.20 5.12 -23.55
C ARG A 176 13.51 3.76 -22.96
N ARG A 177 14.80 3.46 -22.79
CA ARG A 177 15.28 2.21 -22.21
C ARG A 177 15.69 2.40 -20.76
N ALA A 178 15.25 1.51 -19.89
CA ALA A 178 15.68 1.44 -18.49
C ALA A 178 16.46 0.15 -18.24
N LEU A 179 17.50 0.22 -17.40
CA LEU A 179 18.23 -0.95 -16.88
C LEU A 179 17.95 -1.05 -15.38
N VAL A 180 17.31 -2.14 -14.95
CA VAL A 180 17.01 -2.34 -13.52
C VAL A 180 18.11 -3.20 -12.89
N ILE A 181 19.04 -2.53 -12.20
CA ILE A 181 20.13 -3.17 -11.45
C ILE A 181 19.65 -3.43 -10.01
N GLU A 182 18.77 -4.41 -9.86
CA GLU A 182 18.31 -4.89 -8.56
C GLU A 182 18.37 -6.42 -8.56
N ALA A 183 18.63 -7.03 -7.40
CA ALA A 183 18.53 -8.48 -7.26
C ALA A 183 17.10 -8.96 -7.59
N PRO A 184 16.89 -10.22 -8.01
CA PRO A 184 15.54 -10.73 -8.23
C PRO A 184 14.71 -10.69 -6.94
N SER A 185 13.84 -9.69 -6.83
CA SER A 185 12.93 -9.46 -5.70
C SER A 185 11.53 -9.11 -6.22
N ALA A 186 10.52 -8.99 -5.34
CA ALA A 186 9.26 -8.35 -5.72
C ALA A 186 9.49 -6.91 -6.21
N SER A 187 10.35 -6.14 -5.55
CA SER A 187 10.70 -4.76 -5.92
C SER A 187 11.16 -4.64 -7.37
N ARG A 188 12.04 -5.56 -7.83
CA ARG A 188 12.53 -5.58 -9.21
C ARG A 188 11.41 -5.82 -10.21
N ARG A 189 10.56 -6.83 -9.97
CA ARG A 189 9.43 -7.15 -10.87
C ARG A 189 8.46 -5.96 -10.94
N MET A 190 8.19 -5.32 -9.81
CA MET A 190 7.30 -4.15 -9.74
C MET A 190 7.88 -2.92 -10.46
N LEU A 191 9.19 -2.66 -10.32
CA LEU A 191 9.86 -1.59 -11.08
C LEU A 191 9.75 -1.84 -12.59
N VAL A 192 9.95 -3.09 -13.03
CA VAL A 192 9.81 -3.47 -14.44
C VAL A 192 8.38 -3.22 -14.93
N ASP A 193 7.36 -3.62 -14.17
CA ASP A 193 5.95 -3.42 -14.54
C ASP A 193 5.58 -1.93 -14.64
N ASN A 194 5.99 -1.11 -13.66
CA ASN A 194 5.77 0.34 -13.70
C ASN A 194 6.46 1.02 -14.88
N LEU A 195 7.74 0.71 -15.10
CA LEU A 195 8.51 1.25 -16.23
C LEU A 195 7.89 0.85 -17.57
N SER A 196 7.38 -0.38 -17.66
CA SER A 196 6.70 -0.88 -18.86
C SER A 196 5.35 -0.17 -19.09
N HIS A 197 4.57 0.05 -18.02
CA HIS A 197 3.35 0.86 -18.07
C HIS A 197 3.62 2.30 -18.51
N TRP A 198 4.77 2.86 -18.13
CA TRP A 198 5.23 4.18 -18.60
C TRP A 198 5.81 4.17 -20.02
N GLY A 199 5.68 3.07 -20.76
CA GLY A 199 6.11 2.95 -22.15
C GLY A 199 7.62 2.77 -22.34
N MET A 200 8.36 2.42 -21.28
CA MET A 200 9.80 2.18 -21.37
C MET A 200 10.12 0.74 -21.75
N ALA A 201 11.16 0.54 -22.54
CA ALA A 201 11.73 -0.78 -22.82
C ALA A 201 12.74 -1.15 -21.72
N VAL A 202 12.36 -2.05 -20.81
CA VAL A 202 13.19 -2.45 -19.68
C VAL A 202 14.12 -3.61 -20.07
N ARG A 203 15.40 -3.54 -19.68
CA ARG A 203 16.39 -4.62 -19.80
C ARG A 203 17.04 -4.95 -18.46
#